data_AF-A0A6A3Y4P2-F1
#
_entry.id   AF-A0A6A3Y4P2-F1
#
_cell.length_a   1.000
_cell.length_b   1.000
_cell.length_c   1.000
_cell.angle_alpha   90.00
_cell.angle_beta   90.00
_cell.angle_gamma   90.00
#
_symmetry.space_group_name_H-M   'P 1'
#
loop_
_entity.id
_entity.type
_entity.pdbx_description
1 polymer ?
#
loop_
_entity_poly.entity_id
_entity_poly.type
_entity_poly.pdbx_seq_one_letter_code
_entity_poly.pdbx_strand_id
1 'polypeptide(L)'
;MTERQERQLGGPKRRRPSYLVQQDEVKKLKTQLQMLQKRLTRLQARPRSARAKILDVERANNSLRDIIHGQQLEVAGARSMLAGMQERQTGSPLCRHIHLPREWWERRQVLLGLKSDMITRGCQYVVARSQHLDLMKPQLMDHRYEDAQGNFCCERFEFFHFTGVQSIRQVFDAIKYFMLNMEITISEALGHTTVREDYDTVDDGTSIWNYRLLSTDSHGITSEVNKVVLTEYFDESEQMGGRPCAVVVTDSVDVDDLYPYNPRERVRRDISATTVLTEMRRKKQKRSMSTESEQGGDQDTSSGGGVTSRGEAGADGDDSDEELVVVMQRAAFMKMHKPEFEISRSAMRSLKEGIASWGEVEVQSIRGAVNA
;
A
#
# COMPACT_ATOMS: atom_id res chain seq x y z
N MET A 1 -96.44 -68.06 13.68
CA MET A 1 -97.29 -67.09 14.40
C MET A 1 -96.91 -65.70 13.92
N THR A 2 -97.89 -64.96 13.45
CA THR A 2 -97.79 -63.65 12.77
C THR A 2 -97.44 -62.53 13.74
N GLU A 3 -96.27 -61.89 13.56
CA GLU A 3 -95.93 -60.60 14.18
C GLU A 3 -96.34 -59.44 13.27
N ARG A 4 -97.12 -58.53 13.84
CA ARG A 4 -97.64 -57.31 13.21
C ARG A 4 -96.51 -56.29 13.04
N GLN A 5 -96.22 -55.91 11.79
CA GLN A 5 -95.47 -54.71 11.45
C GLN A 5 -96.34 -53.47 11.71
N GLU A 6 -96.03 -52.71 12.75
CA GLU A 6 -96.57 -51.36 12.93
C GLU A 6 -95.86 -50.39 11.97
N ARG A 7 -96.63 -49.88 11.01
CA ARG A 7 -96.25 -48.77 10.12
C ARG A 7 -96.19 -47.48 10.93
N GLN A 8 -95.01 -46.92 11.15
CA GLN A 8 -94.87 -45.52 11.56
C GLN A 8 -95.13 -44.60 10.36
N LEU A 9 -96.26 -43.90 10.41
CA LEU A 9 -96.66 -42.84 9.49
C LEU A 9 -95.73 -41.63 9.65
N GLY A 10 -94.89 -41.38 8.64
CA GLY A 10 -94.10 -40.16 8.53
C GLY A 10 -94.99 -38.94 8.26
N GLY A 11 -95.19 -38.11 9.28
CA GLY A 11 -95.89 -36.82 9.16
C GLY A 11 -95.13 -35.82 8.27
N PRO A 12 -95.81 -34.74 7.82
CA PRO A 12 -95.26 -33.79 6.86
C PRO A 12 -94.04 -33.07 7.45
N LYS A 13 -92.92 -33.07 6.72
CA LYS A 13 -91.72 -32.29 7.05
C LYS A 13 -92.09 -30.80 7.12
N ARG A 14 -92.33 -30.27 8.32
CA ARG A 14 -92.48 -28.82 8.55
C ARG A 14 -91.25 -28.11 7.99
N ARG A 15 -91.45 -27.26 6.97
CA ARG A 15 -90.41 -26.36 6.45
C ARG A 15 -89.92 -25.49 7.60
N ARG A 16 -88.63 -25.56 7.90
CA ARG A 16 -88.01 -24.72 8.93
C ARG A 16 -88.13 -23.25 8.51
N PRO A 17 -88.52 -22.34 9.41
CA PRO A 17 -88.55 -20.89 9.14
C PRO A 17 -87.20 -20.39 8.62
N SER A 18 -87.24 -19.55 7.57
CA SER A 18 -86.04 -19.07 6.85
C SER A 18 -85.01 -18.39 7.77
N TYR A 19 -85.45 -17.65 8.80
CA TYR A 19 -84.58 -17.00 9.77
C TYR A 19 -83.74 -18.00 10.58
N LEU A 20 -84.30 -19.15 10.97
CA LEU A 20 -83.57 -20.18 11.72
C LEU A 20 -82.53 -20.88 10.84
N VAL A 21 -82.83 -21.09 9.56
CA VAL A 21 -81.87 -21.62 8.58
C VAL A 21 -80.71 -20.64 8.36
N GLN A 22 -81.00 -19.35 8.19
CA GLN A 22 -79.96 -18.32 8.08
C GLN A 22 -79.12 -18.19 9.35
N GLN A 23 -79.71 -18.31 10.54
CA GLN A 23 -78.98 -18.23 11.80
C GLN A 23 -78.04 -19.42 11.99
N ASP A 24 -78.47 -20.63 11.60
CA ASP A 24 -77.64 -21.83 11.60
C ASP A 24 -76.51 -21.74 10.56
N GLU A 25 -76.77 -21.21 9.37
CA GLU A 25 -75.75 -20.93 8.35
C GLU A 25 -74.72 -19.91 8.82
N VAL A 26 -75.16 -18.80 9.44
CA VAL A 26 -74.27 -17.80 10.02
C VAL A 26 -73.42 -18.40 11.13
N LYS A 27 -73.98 -19.25 12.00
CA LYS A 27 -73.21 -19.97 13.03
C LYS A 27 -72.18 -20.90 12.41
N LYS A 28 -72.54 -21.64 11.37
CA LYS A 28 -71.66 -22.57 10.64
C LYS A 28 -70.52 -21.83 9.95
N LEU A 29 -70.82 -20.71 9.28
CA LEU A 29 -69.82 -19.86 8.64
C LEU A 29 -68.88 -19.24 9.67
N LYS A 30 -69.40 -18.75 10.81
CA LYS A 30 -68.55 -18.23 11.91
C LYS A 30 -67.61 -19.28 12.47
N THR A 31 -68.06 -20.52 12.65
CA THR A 31 -67.20 -21.62 13.11
C THR A 31 -66.14 -21.97 12.07
N GLN A 32 -66.49 -21.99 10.78
CA GLN A 32 -65.53 -22.20 9.69
C GLN A 32 -64.49 -21.08 9.64
N LEU A 33 -64.90 -19.82 9.82
CA LEU A 33 -64.01 -18.67 9.85
C LEU A 33 -63.01 -18.77 11.00
N GLN A 34 -63.47 -19.12 12.20
CA GLN A 34 -62.61 -19.34 13.36
C GLN A 34 -61.64 -20.50 13.16
N MET A 35 -62.10 -21.59 12.53
CA MET A 35 -61.26 -22.74 12.22
C MET A 35 -60.17 -22.38 11.20
N LEU A 36 -60.53 -21.63 10.17
CA LEU A 36 -59.60 -21.14 9.15
C LEU A 36 -58.60 -20.16 9.74
N GLN A 37 -59.03 -19.23 10.59
CA GLN A 37 -58.13 -18.31 11.32
C GLN A 37 -57.14 -19.09 12.19
N LYS A 38 -57.59 -20.10 12.95
CA LYS A 38 -56.69 -20.97 13.73
C LYS A 38 -55.71 -21.76 12.87
N ARG A 39 -56.14 -22.19 11.68
CA ARG A 39 -55.25 -22.91 10.73
C ARG A 39 -54.20 -21.97 10.15
N LEU A 40 -54.60 -20.76 9.83
CA LEU A 40 -53.75 -19.73 9.26
C LEU A 40 -52.68 -19.28 10.26
N THR A 41 -53.05 -19.03 11.52
CA THR A 41 -52.07 -18.72 12.58
C THR A 41 -51.09 -19.87 12.81
N ARG A 42 -51.55 -21.12 12.76
CA ARG A 42 -50.67 -22.30 12.88
C ARG A 42 -49.70 -22.46 11.71
N LEU A 43 -50.11 -22.10 10.50
CA LEU A 43 -49.25 -22.11 9.32
C LEU A 43 -48.25 -20.95 9.33
N GLN A 44 -48.65 -19.77 9.80
CA GLN A 44 -47.76 -18.61 9.97
C GLN A 44 -46.73 -18.83 11.09
N ALA A 45 -47.11 -19.54 12.16
CA ALA A 45 -46.21 -19.91 13.25
C ALA A 45 -45.25 -21.05 12.89
N ARG A 46 -45.37 -21.66 11.71
CA ARG A 46 -44.49 -22.74 11.28
C ARG A 46 -43.10 -22.17 10.96
N PRO A 47 -42.02 -22.70 11.54
CA PRO A 47 -40.68 -22.21 11.24
C PRO A 47 -40.39 -22.33 9.74
N ARG A 48 -39.86 -21.26 9.15
CA ARG A 48 -39.45 -21.24 7.74
C ARG A 48 -38.56 -22.43 7.44
N SER A 49 -38.79 -23.09 6.29
CA SER A 49 -37.96 -24.21 5.85
C SER A 49 -36.51 -23.75 5.72
N ALA A 50 -35.55 -24.65 5.98
CA ALA A 50 -34.14 -24.36 5.81
C ALA A 50 -33.84 -23.80 4.40
N ARG A 51 -34.51 -24.33 3.38
CA ARG A 51 -34.44 -23.85 1.99
C ARG A 51 -34.89 -22.39 1.82
N ALA A 52 -35.97 -21.97 2.48
CA ALA A 52 -36.43 -20.59 2.42
C ALA A 52 -35.43 -19.63 3.10
N LYS A 53 -34.83 -20.05 4.21
CA LYS A 53 -33.78 -19.27 4.89
C LYS A 53 -32.51 -19.15 4.03
N ILE A 54 -32.10 -20.22 3.36
CA ILE A 54 -30.95 -20.21 2.43
C ILE A 54 -31.20 -19.24 1.27
N LEU A 55 -32.37 -19.29 0.64
CA LEU A 55 -32.73 -18.37 -0.44
C LEU A 55 -32.77 -16.90 0.01
N ASP A 56 -33.23 -16.63 1.23
CA ASP A 56 -33.22 -15.27 1.80
C ASP A 56 -31.78 -14.77 2.01
N VAL A 57 -30.88 -15.62 2.51
CA VAL A 57 -29.44 -15.31 2.67
C VAL A 57 -28.76 -15.12 1.32
N GLU A 58 -29.06 -15.96 0.31
CA GLU A 58 -28.53 -15.82 -1.05
C GLU A 58 -28.96 -14.47 -1.66
N ARG A 59 -30.22 -14.09 -1.49
CA ARG A 59 -30.73 -12.79 -1.97
C ARG A 59 -30.02 -11.63 -1.27
N ALA A 60 -29.85 -11.71 0.05
CA ALA A 60 -29.12 -10.69 0.81
C ALA A 60 -27.65 -10.60 0.37
N ASN A 61 -26.98 -11.73 0.18
CA ASN A 61 -25.59 -11.78 -0.30
C ASN A 61 -25.44 -11.17 -1.69
N ASN A 62 -26.37 -11.46 -2.61
CA ASN A 62 -26.34 -10.85 -3.95
C ASN A 62 -26.52 -9.33 -3.85
N SER A 63 -27.47 -8.85 -3.04
CA SER A 63 -27.63 -7.42 -2.80
C SER A 63 -26.38 -6.77 -2.20
N LEU A 64 -25.70 -7.43 -1.26
CA LEU A 64 -24.44 -6.94 -0.69
C LEU A 64 -23.33 -6.87 -1.73
N ARG A 65 -23.23 -7.87 -2.61
CA ARG A 65 -22.26 -7.86 -3.73
C ARG A 65 -22.53 -6.71 -4.69
N ASP A 66 -23.79 -6.45 -5.02
CA ASP A 66 -24.17 -5.33 -5.88
C ASP A 66 -23.79 -3.98 -5.25
N ILE A 67 -24.01 -3.82 -3.95
CA ILE A 67 -23.60 -2.62 -3.20
C ILE A 67 -22.08 -2.47 -3.17
N ILE A 68 -21.33 -3.54 -2.86
CA ILE A 68 -19.86 -3.53 -2.86
C ILE A 68 -19.33 -3.17 -4.25
N HIS A 69 -19.94 -3.71 -5.31
CA HIS A 69 -19.56 -3.38 -6.68
C HIS A 69 -19.78 -1.90 -7.00
N GLY A 70 -20.92 -1.33 -6.58
CA GLY A 70 -21.19 0.09 -6.69
C GLY A 70 -20.14 0.95 -5.97
N GLN A 71 -19.80 0.60 -4.73
CA GLN A 71 -18.77 1.30 -3.94
C GLN A 71 -17.38 1.22 -4.59
N GLN A 72 -17.02 0.06 -5.15
CA GLN A 72 -15.75 -0.10 -5.88
C GLN A 72 -15.68 0.81 -7.11
N LEU A 73 -16.80 1.00 -7.81
CA LEU A 73 -16.87 1.91 -8.95
C LEU A 73 -16.73 3.37 -8.52
N GLU A 74 -17.34 3.78 -7.41
CA GLU A 74 -17.16 5.13 -6.85
C GLU A 74 -15.70 5.40 -6.47
N VAL A 75 -15.04 4.44 -5.81
CA VAL A 75 -13.60 4.52 -5.48
C VAL A 75 -12.75 4.61 -6.76
N ALA A 76 -13.08 3.85 -7.80
CA ALA A 76 -12.40 3.92 -9.08
C ALA A 76 -12.57 5.30 -9.74
N GLY A 77 -13.78 5.87 -9.69
CA GLY A 77 -14.06 7.24 -10.13
C GLY A 77 -13.23 8.27 -9.38
N ALA A 78 -13.14 8.18 -8.05
CA ALA A 78 -12.29 9.05 -7.24
C ALA A 78 -10.81 8.93 -7.61
N ARG A 79 -10.28 7.72 -7.80
CA ARG A 79 -8.89 7.48 -8.24
C ARG A 79 -8.62 8.08 -9.62
N SER A 80 -9.55 7.95 -10.56
CA SER A 80 -9.43 8.53 -11.90
C SER A 80 -9.37 10.07 -11.84
N MET A 81 -10.19 10.70 -10.99
CA MET A 81 -10.14 12.15 -10.79
C MET A 81 -8.79 12.60 -10.21
N LEU A 82 -8.28 11.88 -9.20
CA LEU A 82 -6.97 12.18 -8.59
C LEU A 82 -5.82 12.05 -9.60
N ALA A 83 -5.81 10.99 -10.41
CA ALA A 83 -4.81 10.82 -11.46
C ALA A 83 -4.86 11.98 -12.48
N GLY A 84 -6.06 12.38 -12.91
CA GLY A 84 -6.23 13.51 -13.82
C GLY A 84 -5.84 14.87 -13.20
N MET A 85 -5.99 15.04 -11.89
CA MET A 85 -5.47 16.23 -11.19
C MET A 85 -3.95 16.26 -11.17
N GLN A 86 -3.33 15.10 -10.94
CA GLN A 86 -1.89 14.93 -10.85
C GLN A 86 -1.18 15.18 -12.19
N GLU A 87 -1.74 14.68 -13.31
CA GLU A 87 -1.23 14.97 -14.66
C GLU A 87 -1.25 16.46 -15.02
N ARG A 88 -2.20 17.21 -14.44
CA ARG A 88 -2.35 18.66 -14.66
C ARG A 88 -1.56 19.50 -13.66
N GLN A 89 -1.27 18.95 -12.49
CA GLN A 89 -0.57 19.66 -11.44
C GLN A 89 0.88 19.90 -11.86
N THR A 90 1.39 21.10 -11.62
CA THR A 90 2.80 21.42 -11.84
C THR A 90 3.55 21.24 -10.53
N GLY A 91 4.37 20.19 -10.46
CA GLY A 91 5.27 19.93 -9.32
C GLY A 91 4.73 18.97 -8.27
N SER A 92 5.61 18.55 -7.36
CA SER A 92 5.31 17.62 -6.27
C SER A 92 5.41 18.34 -4.91
N PRO A 93 4.64 17.90 -3.88
CA PRO A 93 4.79 18.39 -2.50
C PRO A 93 6.20 18.21 -1.91
N LEU A 94 7.02 17.33 -2.51
CA LEU A 94 8.41 17.11 -2.13
C LEU A 94 9.37 18.12 -2.77
N CYS A 95 8.98 18.78 -3.87
CA CYS A 95 9.83 19.72 -4.58
C CYS A 95 9.81 21.10 -3.92
N ARG A 96 10.97 21.72 -3.86
CA ARG A 96 11.11 23.14 -3.58
C ARG A 96 11.94 23.79 -4.67
N HIS A 97 11.59 25.03 -5.02
CA HIS A 97 12.42 25.80 -5.93
C HIS A 97 13.77 26.14 -5.27
N ILE A 98 14.87 25.67 -5.84
CA ILE A 98 16.23 25.89 -5.38
C ILE A 98 17.02 26.64 -6.45
N HIS A 99 17.46 27.85 -6.09
CA HIS A 99 18.41 28.64 -6.88
C HIS A 99 19.75 28.68 -6.16
N LEU A 100 20.82 28.23 -6.82
CA LEU A 100 22.18 28.29 -6.31
C LEU A 100 22.95 29.44 -7.00
N PRO A 101 23.27 30.52 -6.24
CA PRO A 101 24.06 31.64 -6.74
C PRO A 101 25.49 31.24 -7.11
N ARG A 102 26.18 32.06 -7.89
CA ARG A 102 27.55 31.76 -8.35
C ARG A 102 28.57 31.64 -7.21
N GLU A 103 28.46 32.47 -6.18
CA GLU A 103 29.43 32.55 -5.08
C GLU A 103 29.23 31.45 -4.02
N TRP A 104 30.31 30.77 -3.64
CA TRP A 104 30.27 29.62 -2.72
C TRP A 104 29.65 29.92 -1.36
N TRP A 105 29.97 31.07 -0.77
CA TRP A 105 29.40 31.47 0.51
C TRP A 105 27.88 31.65 0.42
N GLU A 106 27.38 32.30 -0.63
CA GLU A 106 25.95 32.51 -0.83
C GLU A 106 25.22 31.18 -1.06
N ARG A 107 25.82 30.25 -1.81
CA ARG A 107 25.30 28.88 -1.94
C ARG A 107 25.12 28.22 -0.60
N ARG A 108 26.16 28.22 0.25
CA ARG A 108 26.11 27.64 1.60
C ARG A 108 24.97 28.26 2.43
N GLN A 109 24.78 29.57 2.36
CA GLN A 109 23.68 30.26 3.06
C GLN A 109 22.30 29.82 2.56
N VAL A 110 22.11 29.67 1.25
CA VAL A 110 20.87 29.11 0.69
C VAL A 110 20.64 27.70 1.25
N LEU A 111 21.63 26.81 1.15
CA LEU A 111 21.49 25.42 1.62
C LEU A 111 21.16 25.32 3.11
N LEU A 112 21.81 26.14 3.96
CA LEU A 112 21.52 26.22 5.39
C LEU A 112 20.09 26.69 5.65
N GLY A 113 19.62 27.71 4.93
CA GLY A 113 18.26 28.22 5.06
C GLY A 113 17.17 27.24 4.62
N LEU A 114 17.51 26.25 3.79
CA LEU A 114 16.57 25.25 3.30
C LEU A 114 16.39 24.05 4.24
N LYS A 115 17.42 23.70 5.02
CA LYS A 115 17.52 22.39 5.71
C LYS A 115 16.30 22.04 6.56
N SER A 116 16.05 22.80 7.62
CA SER A 116 15.03 22.47 8.63
C SER A 116 13.63 22.35 8.01
N ASP A 117 13.32 23.26 7.09
CA ASP A 117 12.01 23.36 6.46
C ASP A 117 11.76 22.23 5.45
N MET A 118 12.78 21.82 4.69
CA MET A 118 12.69 20.67 3.79
C MET A 118 12.58 19.35 4.56
N ILE A 119 13.34 19.17 5.63
CA ILE A 119 13.26 17.97 6.48
C ILE A 119 11.89 17.87 7.14
N THR A 120 11.37 18.97 7.70
CA THR A 120 10.05 19.00 8.33
C THR A 120 8.93 18.62 7.36
N ARG A 121 8.89 19.26 6.17
CA ARG A 121 7.87 18.94 5.15
C ARG A 121 7.98 17.52 4.62
N GLY A 122 9.21 17.05 4.37
CA GLY A 122 9.45 15.68 3.93
C GLY A 122 8.91 14.65 4.92
N CYS A 123 9.20 14.84 6.21
CA CYS A 123 8.69 13.99 7.28
C CYS A 123 7.16 13.99 7.35
N GLN A 124 6.55 15.18 7.35
CA GLN A 124 5.09 15.33 7.35
C GLN A 124 4.45 14.60 6.17
N TYR A 125 5.04 14.71 4.98
CA TYR A 125 4.54 14.03 3.79
C TYR A 125 4.65 12.51 3.90
N VAL A 126 5.81 11.98 4.33
CA VAL A 126 6.00 10.53 4.50
C VAL A 126 5.04 9.96 5.56
N VAL A 127 4.89 10.63 6.71
CA VAL A 127 3.96 10.23 7.77
C VAL A 127 2.52 10.24 7.28
N ALA A 128 2.08 11.30 6.57
CA ALA A 128 0.74 11.37 6.01
C ALA A 128 0.47 10.26 4.99
N ARG A 129 1.49 9.89 4.19
CA ARG A 129 1.40 8.81 3.20
C ARG A 129 1.40 7.41 3.82
N SER A 130 1.98 7.23 5.01
CA SER A 130 2.08 5.92 5.67
C SER A 130 1.06 5.68 6.81
N GLN A 131 0.31 6.70 7.24
CA GLN A 131 -0.56 6.63 8.44
C GLN A 131 -1.59 5.49 8.48
N HIS A 132 -1.96 4.92 7.33
CA HIS A 132 -2.92 3.81 7.22
C HIS A 132 -2.30 2.53 6.66
N LEU A 133 -0.98 2.49 6.52
CA LEU A 133 -0.24 1.34 6.00
C LEU A 133 0.39 0.55 7.13
N ASP A 134 0.52 -0.75 6.92
CA ASP A 134 1.27 -1.63 7.80
C ASP A 134 2.77 -1.49 7.48
N LEU A 135 3.50 -0.77 8.34
CA LEU A 135 4.92 -0.50 8.19
C LEU A 135 5.78 -1.78 8.22
N MET A 136 5.26 -2.92 8.68
CA MET A 136 5.97 -4.19 8.69
C MET A 136 5.75 -5.04 7.44
N LYS A 137 4.91 -4.58 6.51
CA LYS A 137 4.70 -5.23 5.21
C LYS A 137 5.44 -4.47 4.11
N PRO A 138 6.08 -5.17 3.15
CA PRO A 138 6.60 -4.52 1.96
C PRO A 138 5.49 -3.74 1.25
N GLN A 139 5.79 -2.50 0.87
CA GLN A 139 4.89 -1.65 0.09
C GLN A 139 5.66 -1.06 -1.08
N LEU A 140 5.02 -1.02 -2.25
CA LEU A 140 5.49 -0.31 -3.42
C LEU A 140 4.26 0.28 -4.13
N MET A 141 4.23 1.59 -4.22
CA MET A 141 3.30 2.34 -5.06
C MET A 141 4.14 3.04 -6.12
N ASP A 142 3.78 2.84 -7.39
CA ASP A 142 4.46 3.42 -8.54
C ASP A 142 3.42 4.01 -9.49
N HIS A 143 3.53 5.30 -9.78
CA HIS A 143 2.64 6.00 -10.69
C HIS A 143 3.49 6.76 -11.71
N ARG A 144 3.30 6.45 -13.00
CA ARG A 144 4.08 7.02 -14.11
C ARG A 144 3.13 7.66 -15.11
N TYR A 145 3.46 8.88 -15.52
CA TYR A 145 2.62 9.67 -16.41
C TYR A 145 3.46 10.65 -17.22
N GLU A 146 2.81 11.30 -18.18
CA GLU A 146 3.37 12.42 -18.92
C GLU A 146 2.65 13.69 -18.45
N ASP A 147 3.41 14.73 -18.08
CA ASP A 147 2.80 16.00 -17.70
C ASP A 147 2.32 16.79 -18.93
N ALA A 148 1.63 17.90 -18.69
CA ALA A 148 1.12 18.76 -19.77
C ALA A 148 2.21 19.33 -20.71
N GLN A 149 3.48 19.30 -20.30
CA GLN A 149 4.63 19.76 -21.09
C GLN A 149 5.35 18.62 -21.82
N GLY A 150 4.86 17.39 -21.71
CA GLY A 150 5.46 16.22 -22.36
C GLY A 150 6.65 15.62 -21.60
N ASN A 151 6.85 16.00 -20.33
CA ASN A 151 7.90 15.44 -19.49
C ASN A 151 7.43 14.14 -18.86
N PHE A 152 8.36 13.20 -18.70
CA PHE A 152 8.06 11.97 -18.00
C PHE A 152 8.14 12.19 -16.49
N CYS A 153 7.05 11.88 -15.79
CA CYS A 153 6.96 11.98 -14.33
C CYS A 153 6.75 10.59 -13.72
N CYS A 154 7.35 10.37 -12.55
CA CYS A 154 7.24 9.14 -11.79
C CYS A 154 7.17 9.45 -10.29
N GLU A 155 6.09 9.00 -9.66
CA GLU A 155 5.90 9.07 -8.21
C GLU A 155 5.99 7.69 -7.60
N ARG A 156 6.84 7.57 -6.59
CA ARG A 156 7.08 6.34 -5.86
C ARG A 156 6.91 6.52 -4.37
N PHE A 157 6.28 5.54 -3.76
CA PHE A 157 6.20 5.42 -2.31
C PHE A 157 6.42 3.98 -1.91
N GLU A 158 7.44 3.71 -1.10
CA GLU A 158 7.91 2.34 -0.87
C GLU A 158 8.54 2.16 0.50
N PHE A 159 8.44 0.92 1.01
CA PHE A 159 9.01 0.51 2.29
C PHE A 159 10.07 -0.57 2.10
N PHE A 160 11.22 -0.38 2.74
CA PHE A 160 12.27 -1.39 2.84
C PHE A 160 12.52 -1.74 4.29
N HIS A 161 12.75 -3.04 4.54
CA HIS A 161 13.02 -3.58 5.86
C HIS A 161 14.47 -4.05 5.92
N PHE A 162 15.20 -3.54 6.91
CA PHE A 162 16.56 -3.96 7.24
C PHE A 162 16.52 -4.74 8.55
N THR A 163 16.91 -6.01 8.48
CA THR A 163 16.90 -6.99 9.56
C THR A 163 18.33 -7.39 9.88
N GLY A 164 18.64 -7.76 11.12
CA GLY A 164 20.02 -8.09 11.53
C GLY A 164 20.94 -6.88 11.71
N VAL A 165 20.40 -5.67 11.60
CA VAL A 165 21.12 -4.40 11.86
C VAL A 165 21.09 -4.05 13.34
N GLN A 166 22.09 -3.29 13.80
CA GLN A 166 22.27 -2.94 15.21
C GLN A 166 21.52 -1.67 15.61
N SER A 167 21.30 -0.75 14.67
CA SER A 167 20.64 0.54 14.94
C SER A 167 20.17 1.24 13.67
N ILE A 168 19.29 2.23 13.81
CA ILE A 168 18.95 3.18 12.73
C ILE A 168 20.21 3.85 12.18
N ARG A 169 21.16 4.19 13.05
CA ARG A 169 22.39 4.90 12.69
C ARG A 169 23.25 4.10 11.71
N GLN A 170 23.34 2.78 11.88
CA GLN A 170 24.06 1.91 10.94
C GLN A 170 23.50 2.02 9.52
N VAL A 171 22.17 1.97 9.37
CA VAL A 171 21.50 2.08 8.06
C VAL A 171 21.63 3.52 7.51
N PHE A 172 21.49 4.51 8.37
CA PHE A 172 21.65 5.93 8.02
C PHE A 172 23.05 6.24 7.48
N ASP A 173 24.09 5.79 8.17
CA ASP A 173 25.48 5.98 7.75
C ASP A 173 25.75 5.25 6.42
N ALA A 174 25.16 4.06 6.21
CA ALA A 174 25.24 3.35 4.93
C ALA A 174 24.54 4.10 3.78
N ILE A 175 23.39 4.75 4.02
CA ILE A 175 22.73 5.63 3.03
C ILE A 175 23.65 6.80 2.68
N LYS A 176 24.23 7.48 3.69
CA LYS A 176 25.15 8.60 3.46
C LYS A 176 26.35 8.15 2.61
N TYR A 177 26.96 7.02 2.96
CA TYR A 177 28.07 6.46 2.20
C TYR A 177 27.68 6.15 0.74
N PHE A 178 26.51 5.54 0.52
CA PHE A 178 25.99 5.31 -0.82
C PHE A 178 25.83 6.62 -1.60
N MET A 179 25.23 7.65 -0.98
CA MET A 179 25.00 8.93 -1.65
C MET A 179 26.29 9.69 -2.00
N LEU A 180 27.33 9.54 -1.18
CA LEU A 180 28.65 10.15 -1.42
C LEU A 180 29.41 9.45 -2.55
N ASN A 181 29.16 8.17 -2.81
CA ASN A 181 29.87 7.36 -3.81
C ASN A 181 28.95 6.85 -4.94
N MET A 182 27.82 7.53 -5.14
CA MET A 182 26.74 7.05 -6.01
C MET A 182 27.17 6.91 -7.48
N GLU A 183 28.12 7.72 -7.95
CA GLU A 183 28.66 7.69 -9.32
C GLU A 183 29.35 6.36 -9.67
N ILE A 184 30.01 5.73 -8.68
CA ILE A 184 30.64 4.42 -8.83
C ILE A 184 29.54 3.39 -9.03
N THR A 185 28.58 3.34 -8.10
CA THR A 185 27.45 2.42 -8.22
C THR A 185 26.66 2.65 -9.50
N ILE A 186 26.53 3.92 -9.94
CA ILE A 186 25.81 4.21 -11.18
C ILE A 186 26.52 3.61 -12.38
N SER A 187 27.83 3.81 -12.44
CA SER A 187 28.66 3.33 -13.55
C SER A 187 28.73 1.81 -13.59
N GLU A 188 28.85 1.17 -12.43
CA GLU A 188 28.93 -0.30 -12.31
C GLU A 188 27.57 -0.98 -12.58
N ALA A 189 26.48 -0.45 -12.02
CA ALA A 189 25.16 -1.09 -12.11
C ALA A 189 24.50 -0.93 -13.47
N LEU A 190 24.70 0.22 -14.15
CA LEU A 190 24.09 0.49 -15.46
C LEU A 190 25.07 0.43 -16.63
N GLY A 191 26.37 0.26 -16.39
CA GLY A 191 27.39 0.35 -17.43
C GLY A 191 27.51 1.76 -18.04
N HIS A 192 27.06 2.78 -17.31
CA HIS A 192 27.17 4.17 -17.74
C HIS A 192 28.57 4.70 -17.47
N THR A 193 28.98 5.74 -18.21
CA THR A 193 30.10 6.58 -17.79
C THR A 193 29.56 7.73 -16.96
N THR A 194 29.76 7.71 -15.65
CA THR A 194 29.24 8.74 -14.75
C THR A 194 30.38 9.51 -14.10
N VAL A 195 30.32 10.83 -14.24
CA VAL A 195 31.27 11.76 -13.61
C VAL A 195 30.52 12.54 -12.55
N ARG A 196 31.14 12.61 -11.37
CA ARG A 196 30.69 13.43 -10.27
C ARG A 196 31.51 14.69 -10.18
N GLU A 197 30.81 15.81 -10.19
CA GLU A 197 31.35 17.11 -9.84
C GLU A 197 30.86 17.38 -8.42
N ASP A 198 31.72 17.18 -7.43
CA ASP A 198 31.37 17.42 -6.04
C ASP A 198 31.45 18.90 -5.70
N TYR A 199 30.41 19.36 -4.99
CA TYR A 199 30.30 20.71 -4.50
C TYR A 199 30.29 20.59 -2.98
N ASP A 200 31.42 20.91 -2.39
CA ASP A 200 31.58 21.43 -1.04
C ASP A 200 30.56 20.97 0.04
N THR A 201 31.03 20.22 1.04
CA THR A 201 30.20 19.92 2.21
C THR A 201 30.09 21.16 3.09
N VAL A 202 28.86 21.60 3.36
CA VAL A 202 28.62 22.86 4.09
C VAL A 202 29.07 22.76 5.55
N ASP A 203 29.08 21.54 6.10
CA ASP A 203 29.42 21.25 7.49
C ASP A 203 30.37 20.05 7.64
N ASP A 204 31.11 20.03 8.75
CA ASP A 204 32.03 18.95 9.11
C ASP A 204 31.31 17.60 9.32
N GLY A 205 30.00 17.65 9.60
CA GLY A 205 29.14 16.49 9.86
C GLY A 205 28.55 15.84 8.61
N THR A 206 28.87 16.33 7.39
CA THR A 206 28.25 15.90 6.12
C THR A 206 26.73 15.82 6.22
N SER A 207 26.10 16.82 6.84
CA SER A 207 24.65 16.91 6.95
C SER A 207 24.03 17.66 5.78
N ILE A 208 24.82 18.48 5.08
CA ILE A 208 24.39 19.24 3.90
C ILE A 208 25.50 19.19 2.85
N TRP A 209 25.15 18.77 1.65
CA TRP A 209 26.03 18.88 0.49
C TRP A 209 25.22 19.02 -0.78
N ASN A 210 25.86 19.50 -1.84
CA ASN A 210 25.28 19.46 -3.18
C ASN A 210 26.23 18.75 -4.13
N TYR A 211 25.71 18.19 -5.21
CA TYR A 211 26.53 17.51 -6.19
C TYR A 211 25.86 17.52 -7.55
N ARG A 212 26.69 17.37 -8.59
CA ARG A 212 26.21 17.23 -9.96
C ARG A 212 26.77 15.96 -10.56
N LEU A 213 25.90 15.18 -11.17
CA LEU A 213 26.26 13.96 -11.91
C LEU A 213 25.96 14.14 -13.38
N LEU A 214 26.97 13.87 -14.20
CA LEU A 214 26.84 13.72 -15.63
C LEU A 214 26.99 12.24 -15.96
N SER A 215 25.94 11.62 -16.49
CA SER A 215 25.91 10.20 -16.79
C SER A 215 25.59 9.98 -18.27
N THR A 216 26.50 9.33 -18.97
CA THR A 216 26.35 8.95 -20.39
C THR A 216 26.02 7.47 -20.50
N ASP A 217 24.90 7.18 -21.15
CA ASP A 217 24.43 5.81 -21.35
C ASP A 217 25.06 5.12 -22.57
N SER A 218 24.71 3.85 -22.78
CA SER A 218 25.20 3.04 -23.90
C SER A 218 24.74 3.52 -25.28
N HIS A 219 23.72 4.41 -25.34
CA HIS A 219 23.26 5.05 -26.57
C HIS A 219 24.00 6.38 -26.83
N GLY A 220 24.97 6.74 -25.98
CA GLY A 220 25.72 8.00 -26.06
C GLY A 220 24.92 9.21 -25.59
N ILE A 221 23.76 9.01 -24.95
CA ILE A 221 22.94 10.11 -24.45
C ILE A 221 23.46 10.52 -23.08
N THR A 222 23.82 11.81 -22.96
CA THR A 222 24.24 12.38 -21.68
C THR A 222 23.03 12.89 -20.92
N SER A 223 22.95 12.54 -19.65
CA SER A 223 21.95 13.03 -18.72
C SER A 223 22.59 13.72 -17.53
N GLU A 224 21.88 14.72 -16.99
CA GLU A 224 22.35 15.57 -15.92
C GLU A 224 21.40 15.50 -14.73
N VAL A 225 21.99 15.32 -13.54
CA VAL A 225 21.32 15.40 -12.24
C VAL A 225 22.11 16.41 -11.41
N ASN A 226 21.48 17.50 -10.99
CA ASN A 226 22.05 18.46 -10.05
C ASN A 226 21.21 18.41 -8.77
N LYS A 227 21.83 18.09 -7.63
CA LYS A 227 21.13 17.73 -6.40
C LYS A 227 21.69 18.43 -5.18
N VAL A 228 20.80 18.72 -4.24
CA VAL A 228 21.09 19.03 -2.85
C VAL A 228 20.68 17.82 -2.00
N VAL A 229 21.49 17.48 -1.01
CA VAL A 229 21.16 16.48 -0.01
C VAL A 229 21.25 17.09 1.38
N LEU A 230 20.23 16.82 2.17
CA LEU A 230 20.05 17.29 3.54
C LEU A 230 19.78 16.06 4.41
N THR A 231 20.53 15.92 5.48
CA THR A 231 20.37 14.80 6.40
C THR A 231 20.29 15.26 7.84
N GLU A 232 19.51 14.54 8.63
CA GLU A 232 19.37 14.81 10.06
C GLU A 232 19.01 13.52 10.79
N TYR A 233 19.63 13.33 11.95
CA TYR A 233 19.33 12.25 12.87
C TYR A 233 18.70 12.86 14.11
N PHE A 234 17.55 12.36 14.51
CA PHE A 234 16.80 12.80 15.68
C PHE A 234 16.82 11.68 16.72
N ASP A 235 17.34 11.95 17.91
CA ASP A 235 17.23 11.02 19.04
C ASP A 235 15.77 10.88 19.50
N GLU A 236 15.03 11.99 19.47
CA GLU A 236 13.60 12.04 19.74
C GLU A 236 12.90 12.93 18.71
N SER A 237 11.96 12.37 17.95
CA SER A 237 11.18 13.13 16.97
C SER A 237 9.72 13.25 17.40
N GLU A 238 9.22 14.49 17.55
CA GLU A 238 7.80 14.75 17.83
C GLU A 238 6.88 14.16 16.74
N GLN A 239 7.31 14.25 15.48
CA GLN A 239 6.57 13.74 14.32
C GLN A 239 6.45 12.21 14.35
N MET A 240 7.37 11.53 15.05
CA MET A 240 7.42 10.07 15.20
C MET A 240 7.04 9.62 16.62
N GLY A 241 6.35 10.46 17.38
CA GLY A 241 5.84 10.13 18.72
C GLY A 241 6.95 9.94 19.77
N GLY A 242 8.02 10.73 19.68
CA GLY A 242 9.16 10.70 20.62
C GLY A 242 10.13 9.54 20.39
N ARG A 243 10.12 8.92 19.21
CA ARG A 243 11.04 7.83 18.84
C ARG A 243 12.24 8.37 18.05
N PRO A 244 13.39 7.68 18.09
CA PRO A 244 14.51 8.02 17.24
C PRO A 244 14.13 7.83 15.77
N CYS A 245 14.56 8.77 14.93
CA CYS A 245 14.39 8.67 13.50
C CYS A 245 15.57 9.32 12.77
N ALA A 246 15.80 8.90 11.54
CA ALA A 246 16.78 9.54 10.68
C ALA A 246 16.12 9.90 9.35
N VAL A 247 16.48 11.06 8.82
CA VAL A 247 15.84 11.64 7.65
C VAL A 247 16.90 12.02 6.64
N VAL A 248 16.66 11.65 5.39
CA VAL A 248 17.46 12.05 4.24
C VAL A 248 16.52 12.67 3.21
N VAL A 249 16.73 13.94 2.91
CA VAL A 249 15.99 14.66 1.86
C VAL A 249 16.96 14.97 0.74
N THR A 250 16.55 14.64 -0.48
CA THR A 250 17.25 15.05 -1.70
C THR A 250 16.31 15.86 -2.56
N ASP A 251 16.79 16.92 -3.19
CA ASP A 251 16.02 17.67 -4.18
C ASP A 251 16.92 18.17 -5.30
N SER A 252 16.33 18.46 -6.45
CA SER A 252 17.07 18.94 -7.60
C SER A 252 17.19 20.46 -7.63
N VAL A 253 18.33 20.95 -8.09
CA VAL A 253 18.58 22.39 -8.24
C VAL A 253 17.90 22.92 -9.49
N ASP A 254 16.91 23.79 -9.35
CA ASP A 254 16.18 24.40 -10.47
C ASP A 254 17.09 25.29 -11.32
N VAL A 255 17.82 26.18 -10.66
CA VAL A 255 18.67 27.19 -11.29
C VAL A 255 20.05 27.16 -10.62
N ASP A 256 21.09 26.99 -11.43
CA ASP A 256 22.48 27.00 -10.98
C ASP A 256 23.27 28.02 -11.81
N ASP A 257 23.69 29.12 -11.18
CA ASP A 257 24.39 30.21 -11.86
C ASP A 257 25.85 29.88 -12.21
N LEU A 258 26.44 28.86 -11.56
CA LEU A 258 27.82 28.45 -11.81
C LEU A 258 27.89 27.36 -12.89
N TYR A 259 26.87 26.49 -12.95
CA TYR A 259 26.74 25.45 -13.95
C TYR A 259 25.32 25.45 -14.55
N PRO A 260 25.02 26.41 -15.44
CA PRO A 260 23.72 26.47 -16.10
C PRO A 260 23.42 25.19 -16.89
N TYR A 261 22.19 24.73 -16.79
CA TYR A 261 21.71 23.56 -17.54
C TYR A 261 21.72 23.84 -19.06
N ASN A 262 22.21 22.87 -19.85
CA ASN A 262 22.20 22.91 -21.31
C ASN A 262 21.21 21.89 -21.90
N PRO A 263 19.99 22.31 -22.29
CA PRO A 263 18.96 21.41 -22.82
C PRO A 263 19.23 20.86 -24.23
N ARG A 264 20.20 21.42 -24.95
CA ARG A 264 20.56 21.01 -26.31
C ARG A 264 21.49 19.81 -26.37
N GLU A 265 22.18 19.54 -25.27
CA GLU A 265 23.20 18.48 -25.20
C GLU A 265 22.86 17.42 -24.15
N ARG A 266 22.00 17.74 -23.17
CA ARG A 266 21.80 16.88 -22.01
C ARG A 266 20.33 16.74 -21.65
N VAL A 267 19.95 15.53 -21.24
CA VAL A 267 18.63 15.25 -20.65
C VAL A 267 18.68 15.56 -19.16
N ARG A 268 17.90 16.55 -18.70
CA ARG A 268 17.78 16.86 -17.27
C ARG A 268 16.87 15.86 -16.56
N ARG A 269 17.33 15.37 -15.42
CA ARG A 269 16.57 14.52 -14.50
C ARG A 269 16.49 15.21 -13.14
N ASP A 270 15.29 15.67 -12.80
CA ASP A 270 15.00 16.18 -11.47
C ASP A 270 14.47 15.06 -10.58
N ILE A 271 15.01 14.97 -9.36
CA ILE A 271 14.65 13.93 -8.39
C ILE A 271 14.53 14.58 -7.02
N SER A 272 13.32 14.58 -6.50
CA SER A 272 12.99 14.99 -5.14
C SER A 272 12.59 13.75 -4.34
N ALA A 273 13.25 13.49 -3.22
CA ALA A 273 12.96 12.34 -2.39
C ALA A 273 13.12 12.65 -0.92
N THR A 274 12.29 12.01 -0.10
CA THR A 274 12.46 11.96 1.35
C THR A 274 12.45 10.52 1.80
N THR A 275 13.51 10.14 2.51
CA THR A 275 13.66 8.87 3.18
C THR A 275 13.58 9.10 4.69
N VAL A 276 12.69 8.38 5.36
CA VAL A 276 12.57 8.36 6.82
C VAL A 276 12.88 6.96 7.32
N LEU A 277 13.82 6.85 8.25
CA LEU A 277 14.16 5.62 8.95
C LEU A 277 13.51 5.59 10.33
N THR A 278 12.85 4.48 10.65
CA THR A 278 12.22 4.23 11.94
C THR A 278 12.56 2.85 12.46
N GLU A 279 12.65 2.71 13.77
CA GLU A 279 12.77 1.43 14.45
C GLU A 279 11.38 0.78 14.67
N MET A 280 11.29 -0.49 14.33
CA MET A 280 10.19 -1.39 14.66
C MET A 280 10.74 -2.66 15.30
N ARG A 281 9.94 -3.29 16.16
CA ARG A 281 10.26 -4.58 16.76
C ARG A 281 9.30 -5.65 16.28
N ARG A 282 9.82 -6.85 16.01
CA ARG A 282 9.01 -8.02 15.67
C ARG A 282 9.49 -9.26 16.41
N LYS A 283 8.59 -10.20 16.68
CA LYS A 283 8.99 -11.52 17.17
C LYS A 283 9.81 -12.25 16.12
N LYS A 284 10.94 -12.82 16.53
CA LYS A 284 11.84 -13.62 15.68
C LYS A 284 11.09 -14.86 15.21
N GLN A 285 10.95 -15.02 13.90
CA GLN A 285 10.46 -16.28 13.35
C GLN A 285 11.54 -17.35 13.54
N LYS A 286 11.23 -18.41 14.29
CA LYS A 286 12.04 -19.63 14.32
C LYS A 286 12.06 -20.20 12.90
N ARG A 287 13.20 -20.11 12.21
CA ARG A 287 13.39 -20.76 10.90
C ARG A 287 13.19 -22.25 11.09
N SER A 288 12.06 -22.79 10.64
CA SER A 288 11.87 -24.22 10.46
C SER A 288 12.78 -24.67 9.32
N MET A 289 13.94 -25.22 9.67
CA MET A 289 14.76 -26.01 8.76
C MET A 289 13.98 -27.26 8.36
N SER A 290 13.37 -27.24 7.18
CA SER A 290 12.91 -28.45 6.52
C SER A 290 13.08 -28.29 5.01
N THR A 291 14.30 -28.53 4.55
CA THR A 291 14.59 -28.95 3.17
C THR A 291 15.74 -29.93 3.23
N GLU A 292 15.40 -31.21 3.37
CA GLU A 292 16.16 -32.30 2.75
C GLU A 292 15.16 -33.28 2.14
N SER A 293 15.19 -33.33 0.79
CA SER A 293 15.04 -34.55 -0.01
C SER A 293 13.64 -35.14 -0.23
N GLU A 294 12.93 -34.63 -1.24
CA GLU A 294 12.01 -35.47 -2.03
C GLU A 294 12.81 -36.24 -3.08
N GLN A 295 13.03 -37.54 -2.86
CA GLN A 295 13.16 -38.55 -3.92
C GLN A 295 13.08 -39.96 -3.31
N GLY A 296 12.14 -40.77 -3.80
CA GLY A 296 12.08 -42.22 -3.59
C GLY A 296 10.70 -42.71 -3.13
N GLY A 297 9.99 -43.39 -4.03
CA GLY A 297 8.63 -43.85 -3.82
C GLY A 297 8.45 -45.22 -3.13
N ASP A 298 7.16 -45.59 -3.15
CA ASP A 298 6.49 -46.88 -2.93
C ASP A 298 6.10 -47.34 -1.51
N GLN A 299 4.76 -47.47 -1.37
CA GLN A 299 3.92 -48.51 -0.71
C GLN A 299 4.32 -48.96 0.72
N ASP A 300 3.45 -49.13 1.73
CA ASP A 300 2.12 -49.74 1.69
C ASP A 300 1.41 -49.63 3.07
N THR A 301 0.08 -49.69 3.06
CA THR A 301 -0.87 -50.21 4.08
C THR A 301 -0.86 -49.83 5.58
N SER A 302 -2.07 -49.44 6.01
CA SER A 302 -2.83 -49.92 7.20
C SER A 302 -2.83 -49.13 8.52
N SER A 303 -4.05 -48.68 8.85
CA SER A 303 -4.78 -48.73 10.14
C SER A 303 -4.11 -48.36 11.46
N GLY A 304 -4.79 -47.50 12.22
CA GLY A 304 -4.75 -47.56 13.68
C GLY A 304 -5.00 -46.21 14.36
N GLY A 305 -6.15 -46.07 15.01
CA GLY A 305 -6.49 -44.89 15.81
C GLY A 305 -5.59 -44.73 17.04
N GLY A 306 -5.46 -43.49 17.51
CA GLY A 306 -4.75 -43.15 18.74
C GLY A 306 -5.09 -41.74 19.21
N VAL A 307 -5.83 -41.70 20.31
CA VAL A 307 -6.24 -40.54 21.10
C VAL A 307 -5.04 -39.64 21.44
N THR A 308 -5.15 -38.32 21.21
CA THR A 308 -4.20 -37.35 21.78
C THR A 308 -4.79 -36.73 23.04
N SER A 309 -4.18 -37.11 24.15
CA SER A 309 -4.39 -36.58 25.47
C SER A 309 -3.86 -35.14 25.58
N ARG A 310 -4.66 -34.36 26.30
CA ARG A 310 -4.42 -33.01 26.80
C ARG A 310 -3.27 -33.02 27.80
N GLY A 311 -2.24 -32.22 27.53
CA GLY A 311 -1.13 -31.95 28.44
C GLY A 311 -0.90 -30.45 28.53
N GLU A 312 -1.39 -29.84 29.60
CA GLU A 312 -0.99 -28.52 30.07
C GLU A 312 0.43 -28.62 30.64
N ALA A 313 1.36 -27.79 30.16
CA ALA A 313 2.58 -27.47 30.89
C ALA A 313 3.24 -26.21 30.32
N GLY A 314 3.53 -25.25 31.21
CA GLY A 314 4.66 -24.33 31.05
C GLY A 314 4.32 -22.94 30.50
N ALA A 315 3.69 -22.11 31.32
CA ALA A 315 3.95 -20.68 31.27
C ALA A 315 5.32 -20.44 31.92
N ASP A 316 6.37 -20.25 31.11
CA ASP A 316 7.66 -19.75 31.57
C ASP A 316 8.38 -19.01 30.42
N GLY A 317 8.59 -17.70 30.61
CA GLY A 317 9.59 -16.85 29.96
C GLY A 317 9.64 -16.74 28.43
N ASP A 318 8.80 -15.90 27.81
CA ASP A 318 9.00 -15.42 26.42
C ASP A 318 9.32 -13.92 26.42
N ASP A 319 10.49 -13.53 26.91
CA ASP A 319 10.89 -12.11 27.00
C ASP A 319 12.23 -11.78 26.31
N SER A 320 12.67 -12.54 25.30
CA SER A 320 13.93 -12.18 24.61
C SER A 320 14.12 -12.68 23.17
N ASP A 321 13.07 -12.74 22.36
CA ASP A 321 13.20 -13.04 20.92
C ASP A 321 12.59 -11.92 20.05
N GLU A 322 12.66 -10.66 20.50
CA GLU A 322 12.34 -9.51 19.63
C GLU A 322 13.55 -9.15 18.76
N GLU A 323 13.34 -9.07 17.46
CA GLU A 323 14.30 -8.60 16.47
C GLU A 323 14.04 -7.13 16.13
N LEU A 324 15.11 -6.33 16.12
CA LEU A 324 15.11 -4.96 15.59
C LEU A 324 14.95 -5.00 14.06
N VAL A 325 13.99 -4.24 13.56
CA VAL A 325 13.81 -3.98 12.13
C VAL A 325 13.85 -2.48 11.91
N VAL A 326 14.83 -2.01 11.13
CA VAL A 326 14.83 -0.63 10.65
C VAL A 326 13.96 -0.58 9.40
N VAL A 327 12.88 0.20 9.46
CA VAL A 327 11.97 0.44 8.34
C VAL A 327 12.37 1.74 7.67
N MET A 328 12.72 1.65 6.40
CA MET A 328 12.98 2.79 5.52
C MET A 328 11.74 3.09 4.71
N GLN A 329 11.14 4.25 4.95
CA GLN A 329 10.01 4.77 4.19
C GLN A 329 10.52 5.81 3.20
N ARG A 330 10.38 5.57 1.90
CA ARG A 330 10.85 6.50 0.86
C ARG A 330 9.68 7.01 0.03
N ALA A 331 9.53 8.33 -0.01
CA ALA A 331 8.70 9.04 -0.97
C ALA A 331 9.61 9.70 -2.01
N ALA A 332 9.37 9.47 -3.30
CA ALA A 332 10.16 10.04 -4.38
C ALA A 332 9.27 10.56 -5.51
N PHE A 333 9.63 11.72 -6.03
CA PHE A 333 9.13 12.29 -7.27
C PHE A 333 10.29 12.48 -8.23
N MET A 334 10.14 11.99 -9.45
CA MET A 334 11.16 12.06 -10.48
C MET A 334 10.55 12.66 -11.74
N LYS A 335 11.24 13.63 -12.32
CA LYS A 335 10.86 14.29 -13.57
C LYS A 335 12.03 14.26 -14.54
N MET A 336 11.80 13.67 -15.70
CA MET A 336 12.75 13.70 -16.82
C MET A 336 12.24 14.69 -17.86
N HIS A 337 12.99 15.75 -18.07
CA HIS A 337 12.63 16.81 -18.99
C HIS A 337 12.74 16.33 -20.43
N LYS A 338 11.80 16.78 -21.27
CA LYS A 338 11.89 16.58 -22.70
C LYS A 338 13.07 17.41 -23.24
N PRO A 339 14.07 16.78 -23.87
CA PRO A 339 15.23 17.49 -24.40
C PRO A 339 14.89 18.28 -25.67
N GLU A 340 15.74 19.24 -26.02
CA GLU A 340 15.65 20.03 -27.26
C GLU A 340 16.20 19.30 -28.50
N PHE A 341 16.74 18.10 -28.32
CA PHE A 341 17.30 17.27 -29.38
C PHE A 341 16.53 15.95 -29.53
N GLU A 342 16.62 15.35 -30.71
CA GLU A 342 15.94 14.10 -31.00
C GLU A 342 16.60 12.92 -30.26
N ILE A 343 15.78 12.11 -29.60
CA ILE A 343 16.19 10.87 -28.96
C ILE A 343 15.36 9.73 -29.56
N SER A 344 16.02 8.64 -29.92
CA SER A 344 15.34 7.44 -30.41
C SER A 344 14.38 6.88 -29.35
N ARG A 345 13.29 6.22 -29.79
CA ARG A 345 12.31 5.65 -28.84
C ARG A 345 12.94 4.62 -27.90
N SER A 346 13.94 3.86 -28.36
CA SER A 346 14.66 2.89 -27.54
C SER A 346 15.53 3.55 -26.47
N ALA A 347 16.30 4.59 -26.85
CA ALA A 347 17.11 5.35 -25.89
C ALA A 347 16.22 6.05 -24.85
N MET A 348 15.12 6.68 -25.28
CA MET A 348 14.15 7.29 -24.38
C MET A 348 13.53 6.28 -23.41
N ARG A 349 13.21 5.06 -23.87
CA ARG A 349 12.72 3.99 -22.99
C ARG A 349 13.78 3.57 -21.98
N SER A 350 15.01 3.38 -22.42
CA SER A 350 16.15 3.00 -21.55
C SER A 350 16.38 4.05 -20.46
N LEU A 351 16.33 5.35 -20.79
CA LEU A 351 16.42 6.43 -19.82
C LEU A 351 15.30 6.36 -18.76
N LYS A 352 14.04 6.15 -19.19
CA LYS A 352 12.88 6.01 -18.29
C LYS A 352 12.99 4.78 -17.38
N GLU A 353 13.43 3.65 -17.92
CA GLU A 353 13.60 2.40 -17.17
C GLU A 353 14.73 2.52 -16.14
N GLY A 354 15.86 3.15 -16.51
CA GLY A 354 16.96 3.42 -15.58
C GLY A 354 16.53 4.26 -14.40
N ILE A 355 15.69 5.29 -14.61
CA ILE A 355 15.11 6.10 -13.52
C ILE A 355 14.30 5.22 -12.54
N ALA A 356 13.56 4.25 -13.06
CA ALA A 356 12.71 3.39 -12.25
C ALA A 356 13.46 2.27 -11.51
N SER A 357 14.67 1.87 -11.94
CA SER A 357 15.43 0.81 -11.25
C SER A 357 16.31 1.33 -10.11
N TRP A 358 16.68 2.61 -10.10
CA TRP A 358 17.63 3.18 -9.13
C TRP A 358 17.30 2.94 -7.67
N GLY A 359 16.02 3.06 -7.32
CA GLY A 359 15.59 2.89 -5.94
C GLY A 359 15.94 1.52 -5.37
N GLU A 360 15.88 0.47 -6.18
CA GLU A 360 16.25 -0.90 -5.77
C GLU A 360 17.77 -1.05 -5.69
N VAL A 361 18.51 -0.50 -6.65
CA VAL A 361 19.98 -0.53 -6.66
C VAL A 361 20.55 0.10 -5.40
N GLU A 362 20.04 1.27 -4.99
CA GLU A 362 20.41 1.93 -3.73
C GLU A 362 20.23 0.99 -2.53
N VAL A 363 19.07 0.34 -2.42
CA VAL A 363 18.75 -0.52 -1.28
C VAL A 363 19.62 -1.78 -1.28
N GLN A 364 19.92 -2.35 -2.43
CA GLN A 364 20.82 -3.50 -2.52
C GLN A 364 22.26 -3.13 -2.10
N SER A 365 22.75 -1.96 -2.50
CA SER A 365 24.05 -1.45 -2.04
C SER A 365 24.07 -1.22 -0.53
N ILE A 366 23.01 -0.63 0.04
CA ILE A 366 22.90 -0.43 1.49
C ILE A 366 22.86 -1.78 2.22
N ARG A 367 22.08 -2.76 1.73
CA ARG A 367 22.05 -4.12 2.28
C ARG A 367 23.42 -4.79 2.23
N GLY A 368 24.19 -4.59 1.17
CA GLY A 368 25.57 -5.06 1.08
C GLY A 368 26.45 -4.43 2.16
N ALA A 369 26.36 -3.11 2.35
CA ALA A 369 27.18 -2.38 3.30
C ALA A 369 26.86 -2.69 4.77
N VAL A 370 25.59 -2.92 5.14
CA VAL A 370 25.20 -3.19 6.53
C VAL A 370 25.37 -4.66 6.94
N ASN A 371 25.49 -5.57 5.98
CA ASN A 371 25.70 -7.01 6.21
C ASN A 371 27.15 -7.47 5.97
N ALA A 372 28.01 -6.59 5.46
CA ALA A 372 29.45 -6.82 5.35
C ALA A 372 30.10 -6.76 6.74
#